data_AF-A0A386HEL2-F1
#
_entry.id   AF-A0A386HEL2-F1
#
_cell.length_a   1.000
_cell.length_b   1.000
_cell.length_c   1.000
_cell.angle_alpha   90.00
_cell.angle_beta   90.00
_cell.angle_gamma   90.00
#
_symmetry.space_group_name_H-M   'P 1'
#
loop_
_entity.id
_entity.type
_entity.pdbx_description
1 polymer ?
#
loop_
_entity_poly.entity_id
_entity_poly.type
_entity_poly.pdbx_seq_one_letter_code
_entity_poly.pdbx_strand_id
1 'polypeptide(L)' 'MPKYMVQSMDSGTLGKVKYYRKQTIDHPNHKETGAFTQAAKDAYASSKNINAKQVEVGSFMSGQPEPSNAVSV' A
#
# COMPACT_ATOMS: atom_id res chain seq x y z
N MET A 1 -15.35 -13.42 -2.04
CA MET A 1 -14.09 -13.33 -2.82
C MET A 1 -13.20 -12.28 -2.20
N PRO A 2 -11.88 -12.48 -2.20
CA PRO A 2 -10.92 -11.52 -1.63
C PRO A 2 -11.08 -10.12 -2.23
N LYS A 3 -11.03 -9.07 -1.40
CA LYS A 3 -11.46 -7.69 -1.76
C LYS A 3 -10.47 -6.60 -1.35
N TYR A 4 -9.18 -6.90 -1.17
CA TYR A 4 -8.22 -5.89 -0.74
C TYR A 4 -7.14 -5.65 -1.80
N MET A 5 -6.73 -4.38 -1.91
CA MET A 5 -5.49 -3.97 -2.55
C MET A 5 -4.38 -3.98 -1.52
N VAL A 6 -3.20 -4.41 -1.94
CA VAL A 6 -2.01 -4.53 -1.10
C VAL A 6 -0.84 -3.87 -1.80
N GLN A 7 -0.13 -3.02 -1.08
CA GLN A 7 1.04 -2.32 -1.59
C GLN A 7 2.16 -2.42 -0.57
N SER A 8 3.32 -2.94 -0.99
CA SER A 8 4.51 -2.93 -0.15
C SER A 8 5.28 -1.62 -0.32
N MET A 9 5.84 -1.10 0.77
CA MET A 9 6.72 0.07 0.82
C MET A 9 7.99 -0.27 1.60
N ASP A 10 9.11 0.30 1.19
CA ASP A 10 10.42 0.14 1.84
C ASP A 10 11.23 1.45 1.72
N SER A 11 12.33 1.59 2.45
CA SER A 11 13.32 2.65 2.25
C SER A 11 14.76 2.15 2.47
N GLY A 12 15.01 0.87 2.19
CA GLY A 12 16.27 0.15 2.38
C GLY A 12 16.63 -0.06 3.85
N THR A 13 16.75 1.03 4.61
CA THR A 13 17.25 1.05 5.99
C THR A 13 16.16 0.91 7.05
N LEU A 14 14.89 1.22 6.74
CA LEU A 14 13.81 1.30 7.74
C LEU A 14 12.81 0.12 7.69
N GLY A 15 13.06 -0.83 6.79
CA GLY A 15 12.36 -2.10 6.67
C GLY A 15 11.00 -2.03 5.96
N LYS A 16 10.63 -3.15 5.35
CA LYS A 16 9.42 -3.28 4.53
C LYS A 16 8.12 -3.25 5.34
N VAL A 17 7.14 -2.48 4.88
CA VAL A 17 5.77 -2.44 5.42
C VAL A 17 4.78 -2.78 4.30
N LYS A 18 3.72 -3.53 4.63
CA LYS A 18 2.60 -3.79 3.72
C LYS A 18 1.38 -2.97 4.13
N TYR A 19 0.87 -2.21 3.19
CA TYR A 19 -0.35 -1.43 3.32
C TYR A 19 -1.51 -2.15 2.66
N TYR A 20 -2.70 -1.98 3.23
CA TYR A 20 -3.91 -2.63 2.77
C TYR A 20 -5.05 -1.62 2.66
N ARG A 21 -5.81 -1.70 1.58
CA ARG A 21 -7.03 -0.91 1.38
C ARG A 21 -8.12 -1.78 0.76
N LYS A 22 -9.34 -1.64 1.26
CA LYS A 22 -10.50 -2.32 0.68
C LYS A 22 -10.72 -1.86 -0.76
N GLN A 23 -10.82 -2.82 -1.67
CA GLN A 23 -11.22 -2.61 -3.05
C GLN A 23 -12.69 -2.23 -3.10
N THR A 24 -12.98 -1.21 -3.89
CA THR A 24 -14.35 -0.75 -4.11
C THR A 24 -15.03 -1.52 -5.24
N ILE A 25 -14.26 -2.05 -6.19
CA ILE A 25 -14.71 -2.83 -7.33
C ILE A 25 -13.83 -4.08 -7.53
N ASP A 26 -14.37 -5.10 -8.20
CA ASP A 26 -13.70 -6.39 -8.40
C ASP A 26 -12.34 -6.24 -9.12
N HIS A 27 -12.31 -5.38 -10.13
CA HIS A 27 -11.11 -4.99 -10.86
C HIS A 27 -10.84 -3.49 -10.66
N PRO A 28 -10.02 -3.09 -9.66
CA PRO A 28 -9.73 -1.68 -9.39
C PRO A 28 -9.06 -1.04 -10.61
N ASN A 29 -9.55 0.14 -10.98
CA ASN A 29 -9.03 0.87 -12.13
C ASN A 29 -7.72 1.59 -11.78
N HIS A 30 -7.01 2.09 -12.80
CA HIS A 30 -5.74 2.81 -12.63
C HIS A 30 -5.83 4.01 -11.68
N LYS A 31 -6.99 4.67 -11.57
CA LYS A 31 -7.19 5.80 -10.67
C LYS A 31 -7.24 5.36 -9.21
N GLU A 32 -7.97 4.28 -8.91
CA GLU A 32 -8.07 3.71 -7.57
C GLU A 32 -6.72 3.13 -7.12
N THR A 33 -6.05 2.37 -7.98
CA THR A 33 -4.75 1.78 -7.67
C THR A 33 -3.69 2.87 -7.48
N GLY A 34 -3.64 3.87 -8.35
CA GLY A 34 -2.72 5.01 -8.21
C GLY A 34 -2.94 5.81 -6.91
N ALA A 35 -4.19 6.08 -6.56
CA ALA A 35 -4.53 6.78 -5.32
C ALA A 35 -4.11 5.96 -4.08
N PHE A 36 -4.29 4.64 -4.11
CA PHE A 36 -3.86 3.76 -3.04
C PHE A 36 -2.33 3.70 -2.91
N THR A 37 -1.60 3.55 -4.01
CA THR A 37 -0.13 3.52 -3.98
C THR A 37 0.43 4.83 -3.43
N GLN A 38 -0.13 5.98 -3.83
CA GLN A 38 0.29 7.28 -3.30
C GLN A 38 0.00 7.39 -1.79
N ALA A 39 -1.21 7.03 -1.34
CA ALA A 39 -1.55 7.06 0.08
C ALA A 39 -0.64 6.15 0.93
N ALA A 40 -0.34 4.94 0.44
CA ALA A 40 0.57 4.01 1.12
C ALA A 40 2.00 4.58 1.19
N LYS A 41 2.45 5.28 0.14
CA LYS A 41 3.75 5.94 0.10
C LYS A 41 3.85 7.06 1.15
N ASP A 42 2.82 7.91 1.19
CA ASP A 42 2.76 9.04 2.11
C ASP A 42 2.68 8.56 3.56
N ALA A 43 1.85 7.54 3.83
CA ALA A 43 1.76 6.92 5.16
C ALA A 43 3.10 6.33 5.62
N TYR A 44 3.83 5.66 4.73
CA TYR A 44 5.16 5.13 5.05
C TYR A 44 6.13 6.28 5.37
N ALA A 45 6.20 7.28 4.49
CA ALA A 45 7.07 8.43 4.66
C ALA A 45 6.82 9.16 5.99
N SER A 46 5.54 9.41 6.31
CA SER A 46 5.14 10.04 7.58
C SER A 46 5.46 9.16 8.79
N SER A 47 5.14 7.85 8.75
CA SER A 47 5.39 6.95 9.89
C SER A 47 6.88 6.77 10.21
N LYS A 48 7.74 6.94 9.21
CA LYS A 48 9.19 6.79 9.30
C LYS A 48 9.94 8.11 9.38
N ASN A 49 9.22 9.25 9.31
CA ASN A 49 9.77 10.60 9.27
C ASN A 49 10.88 10.77 8.21
N ILE A 50 10.59 10.32 6.98
CA ILE A 50 11.48 10.44 5.82
C ILE A 50 10.79 11.17 4.68
N ASN A 51 11.57 11.57 3.67
CA ASN A 51 11.00 12.12 2.44
C ASN A 51 10.33 11.00 1.63
N ALA A 52 9.14 11.27 1.07
CA ALA A 52 8.47 10.33 0.16
C ALA A 52 9.35 9.87 -1.01
N LYS A 53 10.30 10.70 -1.48
CA LYS A 53 11.28 10.31 -2.52
C LYS A 53 12.23 9.18 -2.10
N GLN A 54 12.39 8.96 -0.80
CA GLN A 54 13.20 7.86 -0.24
C GLN A 54 12.39 6.57 -0.07
N VAL A 55 11.08 6.62 -0.36
CA VAL A 55 10.20 5.45 -0.28
C VAL A 55 10.20 4.72 -1.61
N GLU A 56 10.62 3.47 -1.57
CA GLU A 56 10.58 2.54 -2.68
C GLU A 56 9.22 1.83 -2.70
N VAL A 57 8.55 1.94 -3.84
CA VAL A 57 7.25 1.30 -4.07
C VAL A 57 7.51 -0.14 -4.53
N GLY A 58 7.11 -1.10 -3.71
CA GLY A 58 7.23 -2.53 -4.01
C GLY A 58 6.04 -3.07 -4.81
N SER A 59 5.82 -4.38 -4.68
CA SER A 59 4.74 -5.08 -5.39
C SER A 59 3.35 -4.57 -4.99
N PHE A 60 2.53 -4.31 -6.01
CA PHE A 60 1.09 -4.09 -5.90
C PHE A 60 0.34 -5.40 -6.18
N MET A 61 -0.69 -5.69 -5.39
CA MET A 61 -1.59 -6.83 -5.60
C MET A 61 -3.03 -6.40 -5.36
N SER A 62 -3.95 -6.85 -6.21
CA SER A 62 -5.40 -6.68 -6.07
C SER A 62 -6.08 -8.03 -5.80
N GLY A 63 -7.34 -8.01 -5.36
CA GLY A 63 -8.10 -9.24 -5.11
C GLY A 63 -7.49 -10.07 -3.98
N GLN A 64 -6.96 -9.41 -2.94
CA GLN A 64 -6.30 -10.09 -1.83
C GLN A 64 -7.28 -10.33 -0.65
N PRO A 65 -7.10 -11.43 0.11
CA PRO A 65 -7.95 -11.73 1.25
C PRO A 65 -7.85 -10.62 2.29
N GLU A 66 -8.83 -10.56 3.19
CA GLU A 66 -8.78 -9.66 4.32
C GLU A 66 -7.51 -9.95 5.15
N PRO A 67 -6.70 -8.93 5.44
CA PRO A 67 -5.49 -9.14 6.19
C PRO A 67 -5.77 -9.43 7.66
N SER A 68 -5.12 -10.45 8.21
CA SER A 68 -5.20 -10.77 9.65
C SER A 68 -4.40 -9.81 10.52
N ASN A 69 -3.30 -9.22 10.01
CA ASN A 69 -2.42 -8.28 10.71
C ASN A 69 -1.91 -7.19 9.75
N ALA A 70 -2.76 -6.21 9.41
CA ALA A 70 -2.41 -5.15 8.48
C ALA A 70 -2.40 -3.75 9.11
N VAL A 71 -1.50 -2.92 8.60
CA VAL A 71 -1.65 -1.47 8.68
C VAL A 71 -2.61 -1.05 7.56
N SER A 72 -3.82 -0.69 7.95
CA SER A 72 -4.79 -0.08 7.03
C SER A 72 -4.45 1.38 6.80
N VAL A 73 -4.58 1.82 5.55
CA VAL A 73 -4.43 3.22 5.11
C VAL A 73 -5.75 3.78 4.65
#